data_AF-A0A2I2YNB1-F1
#
_entry.id   AF-A0A2I2YNB1-F1
#
_cell.length_a   1.000
_cell.length_b   1.000
_cell.length_c   1.000
_cell.angle_alpha   90.00
_cell.angle_beta   90.00
_cell.angle_gamma   90.00
#
_symmetry.space_group_name_H-M   'P 1'
#
loop_
_entity.id
_entity.type
_entity.pdbx_description
1 polymer ?
#
loop_
_entity_poly.entity_id
_entity_poly.type
_entity_poly.pdbx_seq_one_letter_code
_entity_poly.pdbx_strand_id
1 'polypeptide(L)' 'MSLDIQSLDIQCEELSDARWAELLPLLQQCQVVRLDDCGLTEARCKDISSALRVNPALAELNLRSNELGDVGCPTAV' A
#
# COMPACT_ATOMS: atom_id res chain seq x y z
N MET A 1 0.10 -26.88 5.02
CA MET A 1 1.12 -25.87 5.37
C MET A 1 1.36 -25.08 4.10
N SER A 2 0.59 -23.99 3.89
CA SER A 2 0.75 -23.12 2.73
C SER A 2 1.87 -22.14 3.04
N LEU A 3 2.83 -22.01 2.12
CA LEU A 3 3.94 -21.07 2.24
C LEU A 3 3.42 -19.67 1.89
N ASP A 4 2.88 -18.97 2.88
CA ASP A 4 2.38 -17.59 2.76
C ASP A 4 3.53 -16.58 2.92
N ILE A 5 4.37 -16.43 1.89
CA ILE A 5 5.29 -15.29 1.83
C ILE A 5 4.52 -14.13 1.19
N GLN A 6 3.73 -13.43 2.00
CA GLN A 6 2.85 -12.35 1.52
C GLN A 6 3.54 -10.98 1.63
N SER A 7 4.69 -10.83 0.98
CA SER A 7 5.36 -9.53 0.80
C SER A 7 5.03 -8.95 -0.57
N LEU A 8 4.43 -7.76 -0.61
CA LEU A 8 4.27 -6.96 -1.81
C LEU A 8 5.41 -5.94 -1.87
N ASP A 9 6.22 -5.97 -2.92
CA ASP A 9 7.32 -5.03 -3.13
C ASP A 9 7.27 -4.50 -4.57
N ILE A 10 6.88 -3.23 -4.73
CA ILE A 10 6.80 -2.52 -5.99
C ILE A 10 7.58 -1.21 -5.82
N GLN A 11 8.49 -0.93 -6.75
CA GLN A 11 9.40 0.22 -6.69
C GLN A 11 9.51 0.86 -8.07
N CYS A 12 9.44 2.19 -8.14
CA CYS A 12 9.65 2.99 -9.36
C CYS A 12 8.78 2.55 -10.57
N GLU A 13 7.55 2.14 -10.30
CA GLU A 13 6.57 1.77 -11.34
C GLU A 13 5.28 2.56 -11.17
N GLU A 14 4.90 3.33 -12.21
CA GLU A 14 3.61 3.99 -12.24
C GLU A 14 2.50 2.95 -12.39
N LEU A 15 1.66 2.85 -11.36
CA LEU A 15 0.55 1.90 -11.35
C LEU A 15 -0.62 2.49 -12.13
N SER A 16 -1.11 1.78 -13.14
CA SER A 16 -2.38 2.09 -13.80
C SER A 16 -3.56 1.75 -12.88
N ASP A 17 -4.75 2.32 -13.12
CA ASP A 17 -5.93 2.05 -12.28
C ASP A 17 -6.36 0.58 -12.33
N ALA A 18 -6.17 -0.09 -13.47
CA ALA A 18 -6.42 -1.52 -13.59
C ALA A 18 -5.48 -2.33 -12.69
N ARG A 19 -4.18 -2.04 -12.74
CA ARG A 19 -3.18 -2.69 -11.90
C ARG A 19 -3.40 -2.38 -10.42
N TRP A 20 -3.80 -1.14 -10.10
CA TRP A 20 -4.16 -0.74 -8.73
C TRP A 20 -5.32 -1.58 -8.16
N ALA A 21 -6.37 -1.79 -8.96
CA ALA A 21 -7.52 -2.59 -8.55
C ALA A 21 -7.15 -4.06 -8.29
N GLU A 22 -6.19 -4.61 -9.04
CA GLU A 22 -5.66 -5.96 -8.83
C GLU A 22 -4.80 -6.08 -7.54
N LEU A 23 -4.13 -4.99 -7.15
CA LEU A 23 -3.28 -4.96 -5.95
C LEU A 23 -4.06 -4.76 -4.65
N LEU A 24 -5.22 -4.08 -4.69
CA LEU A 24 -6.02 -3.77 -3.50
C LEU A 24 -6.29 -4.99 -2.59
N PRO A 25 -6.72 -6.15 -3.14
CA PRO A 25 -6.97 -7.34 -2.33
C PRO A 25 -5.70 -7.93 -1.71
N LEU A 26 -4.53 -7.72 -2.34
CA LEU A 26 -3.26 -8.20 -1.79
C LEU A 26 -2.88 -7.40 -0.53
N LEU A 27 -3.16 -6.10 -0.52
CA LEU A 27 -2.94 -5.24 0.65
C LEU A 27 -3.72 -5.68 1.90
N GLN A 28 -4.77 -6.48 1.74
CA GLN A 28 -5.60 -6.98 2.86
C GLN A 28 -5.03 -8.24 3.51
N GLN A 29 -4.02 -8.85 2.89
CA GLN A 29 -3.51 -10.17 3.25
C GLN A 29 -2.00 -10.10 3.53
N CYS A 30 -1.29 -9.18 2.86
CA CYS A 30 0.15 -9.03 2.97
C CYS A 30 0.67 -8.65 4.36
N GLN A 31 1.77 -9.29 4.76
CA GLN A 31 2.50 -8.97 5.98
C GLN A 31 3.44 -7.79 5.78
N VAL A 32 4.02 -7.68 4.59
CA VAL A 32 4.96 -6.62 4.22
C VAL A 32 4.44 -5.97 2.95
N VAL A 33 4.25 -4.66 2.98
CA VAL A 33 3.81 -3.86 1.82
C VAL A 33 4.82 -2.76 1.58
N ARG A 34 5.48 -2.77 0.43
CA ARG A 34 6.40 -1.73 -0.03
C ARG A 34 5.93 -1.24 -1.39
N LEU A 35 5.54 0.03 -1.42
CA LEU A 35 5.15 0.78 -2.62
C LEU A 35 6.02 2.02 -2.67
N ASP A 36 7.27 1.88 -3.12
CA ASP A 36 8.22 2.99 -3.22
C ASP A 36 8.07 3.66 -4.59
N ASP A 37 7.94 4.98 -4.65
CA ASP A 37 7.89 5.73 -5.92
C ASP A 37 6.88 5.14 -6.94
N CYS A 38 5.67 4.82 -6.46
CA CYS A 38 4.63 4.14 -7.25
C CYS A 38 3.57 5.11 -7.81
N GLY A 39 3.82 6.42 -7.72
CA GLY A 39 2.85 7.45 -8.10
C GLY A 39 1.57 7.39 -7.27
N LEU A 40 1.66 7.11 -5.96
CA LEU A 40 0.48 7.08 -5.10
C LEU A 40 -0.12 8.48 -4.94
N THR A 41 -1.43 8.58 -5.19
CA THR A 41 -2.22 9.80 -5.01
C THR A 41 -3.00 9.75 -3.69
N GLU A 42 -3.56 10.88 -3.25
CA GLU A 42 -4.42 10.95 -2.06
C GLU A 42 -5.61 9.97 -2.13
N ALA A 43 -6.16 9.75 -3.34
CA ALA A 43 -7.23 8.78 -3.56
C ALA A 43 -6.76 7.35 -3.25
N ARG A 44 -5.58 6.96 -3.76
CA ARG A 44 -4.98 5.65 -3.50
C ARG A 44 -4.62 5.48 -2.02
N CYS A 45 -4.24 6.54 -1.31
CA CYS A 45 -4.06 6.50 0.15
C CYS A 45 -5.33 6.14 0.91
N LYS A 46 -6.50 6.61 0.49
CA LYS A 46 -7.79 6.25 1.12
C LYS A 46 -8.08 4.76 0.93
N ASP A 47 -7.81 4.24 -0.27
CA ASP A 47 -7.96 2.82 -0.55
C ASP A 47 -6.99 1.97 0.27
N ILE A 48 -5.71 2.37 0.35
CA ILE A 48 -4.70 1.72 1.21
C ILE A 48 -5.19 1.72 2.66
N SER A 49 -5.62 2.88 3.19
CA SER A 49 -6.12 2.97 4.57
C SER A 49 -7.29 2.03 4.84
N SER A 50 -8.22 1.91 3.89
CA SER A 50 -9.36 0.98 3.97
C SER A 50 -8.91 -0.48 3.94
N ALA A 51 -8.00 -0.83 3.02
CA ALA A 51 -7.47 -2.19 2.88
C ALA A 51 -6.66 -2.63 4.11
N LEU A 52 -5.81 -1.76 4.64
CA LEU A 52 -5.00 -2.07 5.82
C LEU A 52 -5.85 -2.19 7.09
N ARG A 53 -6.99 -1.49 7.17
CA ARG A 53 -7.93 -1.63 8.30
C ARG A 53 -8.48 -3.05 8.44
N VAL A 54 -8.60 -3.78 7.34
CA VAL A 54 -9.07 -5.17 7.32
C VAL A 54 -7.94 -6.19 7.25
N ASN A 55 -6.67 -5.75 7.26
CA ASN A 55 -5.50 -6.61 7.23
C ASN A 55 -4.98 -6.88 8.66
N PRO A 56 -5.24 -8.07 9.25
CA PRO A 56 -4.73 -8.41 10.58
C PRO A 56 -3.26 -8.86 10.58
N ALA A 57 -2.66 -9.10 9.42
CA ALA A 57 -1.33 -9.67 9.28
C ALA A 57 -0.23 -8.61 9.09
N LEU A 58 -0.59 -7.38 8.70
CA LEU A 58 0.37 -6.33 8.35
C LEU A 58 1.39 -6.07 9.49
N ALA A 59 2.66 -6.23 9.17
CA ALA A 59 3.80 -5.99 10.04
C ALA A 59 4.68 -4.83 9.56
N GLU A 60 4.80 -4.63 8.24
CA GLU A 60 5.62 -3.56 7.65
C GLU A 60 4.87 -2.86 6.51
N LEU A 61 4.87 -1.53 6.55
CA LEU A 61 4.34 -0.67 5.49
C LEU A 61 5.38 0.37 5.11
N ASN A 62 5.76 0.40 3.84
CA ASN A 62 6.67 1.39 3.27
C ASN A 62 6.00 2.04 2.05
N LEU A 63 5.74 3.35 2.14
CA LEU A 63 5.17 4.17 1.06
C LEU A 63 6.13 5.29 0.65
N ARG A 64 7.44 5.05 0.75
CA ARG A 64 8.48 6.05 0.49
C ARG A 64 8.39 6.61 -0.93
N SER A 65 8.92 7.82 -1.10
CA SER A 65 9.03 8.51 -2.41
C SER A 65 7.70 8.68 -3.14
N ASN A 66 6.57 8.61 -2.43
CA ASN A 66 5.27 9.01 -2.96
C ASN A 66 4.91 10.40 -2.48
N GLU A 67 4.30 11.19 -3.35
CA GLU A 67 3.86 12.56 -3.07
C GLU A 67 2.54 12.59 -2.29
N LEU A 68 2.50 11.96 -1.11
CA LEU A 68 1.26 11.79 -0.33
C LEU A 68 0.75 13.09 0.32
N GLY A 69 1.60 14.11 0.40
CA GLY A 69 1.32 15.39 1.06
C GLY A 69 0.94 15.26 2.55
N ASP A 70 0.64 16.38 3.20
CA ASP A 70 0.22 16.41 4.62
C ASP A 70 -1.15 15.73 4.85
N VAL A 71 -1.96 15.62 3.79
CA VAL A 71 -3.30 15.01 3.85
C VAL A 71 -3.21 13.48 3.87
N GLY A 72 -2.20 12.89 3.22
CA GLY A 72 -1.97 11.45 3.18
C GLY A 72 -1.28 10.89 4.42
N CYS A 73 -0.56 11.73 5.17
CA CYS A 73 0.05 11.38 6.46
C CYS A 73 -0.26 12.49 7.48
N PRO A 74 -1.42 12.43 8.15
CA PRO A 74 -1.75 13.43 9.16
C PRO A 74 -0.68 13.40 10.24
N THR A 75 0.16 14.42 10.27
CA THR A 75 1.16 14.59 11.31
C THR A 75 0.37 14.80 12.60
N ALA A 76 0.42 13.83 13.52
CA ALA A 76 -0.17 13.99 14.83
C ALA A 76 0.60 15.08 15.58
N VAL A 77 0.02 16.27 15.65
CA VAL A 77 0.39 17.34 16.60
C VAL A 77 -0.39 17.19 17.90
#